data_AF-A0A433D316-F1
#
_entry.id   AF-A0A433D316-F1
#
_cell.length_a   1.000
_cell.length_b   1.000
_cell.length_c   1.000
_cell.angle_alpha   90.00
_cell.angle_beta   90.00
_cell.angle_gamma   90.00
#
_symmetry.space_group_name_H-M   'P 1'
#
loop_
_entity.id
_entity.type
_entity.pdbx_description
1 polymer ?
#
loop_
_entity_poly.entity_id
_entity_poly.type
_entity_poly.pdbx_seq_one_letter_code
_entity_poly.pdbx_strand_id
1 'polypeptide(L)'
;MSKPPEAVIEVISLRDGKASIEHQIDIHVLDLVDVANNTDISLREVLEGLRYVMDFRLKGSRQPNLEPELMRRLCEGLMLNMGHTEGVLLRKRTTEEADMAFSLFGEFLEEVLFVGSSIVPRHITYPLIITTPNILTVEEFRTIVSTKQISDLRHSLKIHYRCQPSSTLSQKQSAVSIIHLLTTSFAHLADWRDLVKESEQDDMERLLASPIAKEVISAEKSGRVMQPSAPLLPPPALYFDRSVPKLMKMFPSSDPERGLPSEAVPALLERYGLNKLPDPPKPSVWRMLWTQLTDFMVLILLAASIVTGAEQVGLLD
;
A
#
# COMPACT_ATOMS: atom_id res chain seq x y z
N MET A 1 -16.89 15.61 -52.38
CA MET A 1 -17.27 15.40 -50.97
C MET A 1 -16.18 14.60 -50.30
N SER A 2 -15.34 15.27 -49.50
CA SER A 2 -14.27 14.65 -48.72
C SER A 2 -14.85 14.01 -47.47
N LYS A 3 -14.52 12.74 -47.24
CA LYS A 3 -14.86 11.98 -46.03
C LYS A 3 -14.33 12.74 -44.81
N PRO A 4 -15.11 12.94 -43.72
CA PRO A 4 -14.60 13.61 -42.53
C PRO A 4 -13.45 12.77 -41.93
N PRO A 5 -12.47 13.39 -41.27
CA PRO A 5 -11.38 12.66 -40.63
C PRO A 5 -11.96 11.76 -39.54
N GLU A 6 -11.72 10.46 -39.66
CA GLU A 6 -12.01 9.50 -38.59
C GLU A 6 -11.24 9.94 -37.35
N ALA A 7 -11.96 10.25 -36.28
CA ALA A 7 -11.37 10.50 -34.98
C ALA A 7 -10.67 9.20 -34.54
N VAL A 8 -9.35 9.19 -34.66
CA VAL A 8 -8.52 8.16 -34.05
C VAL A 8 -8.63 8.41 -32.54
N ILE A 9 -9.56 7.72 -31.91
CA ILE A 9 -9.53 7.54 -30.46
C ILE A 9 -8.24 6.76 -30.24
N GLU A 10 -7.20 7.42 -29.71
CA GLU A 10 -6.07 6.73 -29.12
C GLU A 10 -6.65 5.88 -27.99
N VAL A 11 -6.90 4.61 -28.30
CA VAL A 11 -7.09 3.58 -27.30
C VAL A 11 -5.73 3.44 -26.65
N ILE A 12 -5.48 4.29 -25.64
CA ILE A 12 -4.39 4.14 -24.69
C ILE A 12 -4.41 2.66 -24.32
N SER A 13 -3.29 1.99 -24.53
CA SER A 13 -3.13 0.55 -24.36
C SER A 13 -3.43 0.16 -22.91
N LEU A 14 -4.71 -0.06 -22.59
CA LEU A 14 -5.29 -0.51 -21.33
C LEU A 14 -4.92 -1.99 -21.01
N ARG A 15 -3.77 -2.46 -21.50
CA ARG A 15 -3.40 -3.88 -21.53
C ARG A 15 -1.96 -4.16 -21.07
N ASP A 16 -1.40 -3.33 -20.22
CA ASP A 16 -0.27 -3.75 -19.39
C ASP A 16 -0.63 -3.72 -17.90
N GLY A 17 -0.02 -4.61 -17.13
CA GLY A 17 -0.21 -4.65 -15.67
C GLY A 17 0.41 -3.45 -14.96
N LYS A 18 1.22 -2.65 -15.67
CA LYS A 18 1.91 -1.46 -15.16
C LYS A 18 0.92 -0.34 -14.88
N ALA A 19 0.05 0.03 -15.83
CA ALA A 19 -0.96 1.06 -15.61
C ALA A 19 -1.87 0.74 -14.42
N SER A 20 -2.18 -0.55 -14.20
CA SER A 20 -2.93 -0.99 -13.02
C SER A 20 -2.15 -0.86 -11.70
N ILE A 21 -0.83 -1.09 -11.71
CA ILE A 21 0.02 -0.90 -10.54
C ILE A 21 0.14 0.59 -10.22
N GLU A 22 0.45 1.41 -11.22
CA GLU A 22 0.59 2.86 -11.07
C GLU A 22 -0.70 3.49 -10.56
N HIS A 23 -1.85 3.10 -11.11
CA HIS A 23 -3.13 3.57 -10.63
C HIS A 23 -3.40 3.18 -9.15
N GLN A 24 -3.04 1.96 -8.73
CA GLN A 24 -3.19 1.54 -7.33
C GLN A 24 -2.27 2.32 -6.39
N ILE A 25 -1.02 2.58 -6.80
CA ILE A 25 -0.11 3.42 -6.03
C ILE A 25 -0.68 4.84 -5.96
N ASP A 26 -1.17 5.39 -7.07
CA ASP A 26 -1.68 6.75 -7.16
C ASP A 26 -2.85 7.01 -6.22
N ILE A 27 -3.81 6.07 -6.13
CA ILE A 27 -4.92 6.14 -5.16
C ILE A 27 -4.37 6.32 -3.74
N HIS A 28 -3.45 5.44 -3.33
CA HIS A 28 -2.90 5.50 -1.98
C HIS A 28 -2.00 6.72 -1.76
N VAL A 29 -1.30 7.21 -2.79
CA VAL A 29 -0.45 8.40 -2.70
C VAL A 29 -1.28 9.67 -2.50
N LEU A 30 -2.43 9.79 -3.15
CA LEU A 30 -3.38 10.88 -2.91
C LEU A 30 -3.79 10.91 -1.43
N ASP A 31 -4.26 9.77 -0.92
CA ASP A 31 -4.70 9.64 0.47
C ASP A 31 -3.55 9.88 1.45
N LEU A 32 -2.33 9.45 1.13
CA LEU A 32 -1.14 9.60 1.98
C LEU A 32 -0.74 11.06 2.22
N VAL A 33 -1.01 11.94 1.25
CA VAL A 33 -0.77 13.39 1.36
C VAL A 33 -1.96 14.09 2.04
N ASP A 34 -3.18 13.66 1.75
CA ASP A 34 -4.41 14.32 2.22
C ASP A 34 -4.79 13.95 3.66
N VAL A 35 -4.25 12.85 4.21
CA VAL A 35 -4.58 12.35 5.55
C VAL A 35 -4.37 13.35 6.68
N ALA A 36 -3.43 14.30 6.52
CA ALA A 36 -3.20 15.35 7.51
C ALA A 36 -4.36 16.36 7.60
N ASN A 37 -5.14 16.49 6.52
CA ASN A 37 -6.24 17.45 6.40
C ASN A 37 -7.62 16.77 6.35
N ASN A 38 -7.67 15.43 6.35
CA ASN A 38 -8.90 14.68 6.20
C ASN A 38 -8.99 13.55 7.23
N THR A 39 -9.88 13.72 8.21
CA THR A 39 -10.11 12.75 9.29
C THR A 39 -10.84 11.48 8.84
N ASP A 40 -11.44 11.49 7.65
CA ASP A 40 -12.10 10.31 7.08
C ASP A 40 -11.09 9.32 6.49
N ILE A 41 -9.83 9.74 6.32
CA ILE A 41 -8.74 8.91 5.81
C ILE A 41 -7.97 8.32 6.98
N SER A 42 -7.86 6.98 7.00
CA SER A 42 -7.01 6.27 7.95
C SER A 42 -5.60 6.09 7.37
N LEU A 43 -4.60 6.78 7.94
CA LEU A 43 -3.19 6.65 7.53
C LEU A 43 -2.75 5.17 7.54
N ARG A 44 -3.19 4.41 8.54
CA ARG A 44 -2.89 2.98 8.65
C ARG A 44 -3.42 2.20 7.45
N GLU A 45 -4.66 2.41 7.04
CA GLU A 45 -5.27 1.71 5.89
C GLU A 45 -4.54 2.04 4.59
N VAL A 46 -4.14 3.32 4.41
CA VAL A 46 -3.36 3.76 3.26
C VAL A 46 -2.00 3.05 3.20
N LEU A 47 -1.29 2.98 4.33
CA LEU A 47 0.02 2.31 4.41
C LEU A 47 -0.09 0.79 4.25
N GLU A 48 -1.15 0.16 4.76
CA GLU A 48 -1.44 -1.26 4.50
C GLU A 48 -1.70 -1.52 3.01
N GLY A 49 -2.41 -0.61 2.33
CA GLY A 49 -2.61 -0.65 0.88
C GLY A 49 -1.31 -0.55 0.09
N LEU A 50 -0.43 0.40 0.44
CA LEU A 50 0.90 0.52 -0.18
C LEU A 50 1.79 -0.70 0.08
N ARG A 51 1.75 -1.25 1.30
CA ARG A 51 2.45 -2.51 1.64
C ARG A 51 1.98 -3.65 0.75
N TYR A 52 0.68 -3.76 0.55
CA TYR A 52 0.13 -4.77 -0.34
C TYR A 52 0.67 -4.63 -1.78
N VAL A 53 0.69 -3.40 -2.31
CA VAL A 53 1.25 -3.16 -3.65
C VAL A 53 2.73 -3.53 -3.69
N MET A 54 3.51 -3.14 -2.69
CA MET A 54 4.93 -3.50 -2.58
C MET A 54 5.13 -5.01 -2.62
N ASP A 55 4.50 -5.75 -1.71
CA ASP A 55 4.77 -7.17 -1.51
C ASP A 55 4.26 -8.07 -2.64
N PHE A 56 3.11 -7.72 -3.23
CA PHE A 56 2.41 -8.62 -4.14
C PHE A 56 2.42 -8.16 -5.60
N ARG A 57 2.65 -6.86 -5.85
CA ARG A 57 2.63 -6.28 -7.20
C ARG A 57 4.01 -5.91 -7.69
N LEU A 58 4.86 -5.34 -6.84
CA LEU A 58 6.19 -4.84 -7.21
C LEU A 58 7.27 -5.90 -6.99
N LYS A 59 7.39 -6.47 -5.79
CA LYS A 59 8.43 -7.46 -5.47
C LYS A 59 8.34 -8.68 -6.40
N GLY A 60 9.47 -9.03 -7.03
CA GLY A 60 9.59 -10.19 -7.92
C GLY A 60 8.84 -10.10 -9.25
N SER A 61 8.35 -8.91 -9.62
CA SER A 61 7.74 -8.66 -10.93
C SER A 61 8.81 -8.57 -12.04
N ARG A 62 8.47 -8.96 -13.27
CA ARG A 62 9.38 -8.91 -14.45
C ARG A 62 9.39 -7.54 -15.15
N GLN A 63 8.65 -6.57 -14.63
CA GLN A 63 8.54 -5.19 -15.12
C GLN A 63 8.23 -4.31 -13.91
N PRO A 64 8.98 -3.23 -13.62
CA PRO A 64 8.43 -1.89 -13.89
C PRO A 64 9.46 -0.73 -13.95
N ASN A 65 9.48 0.03 -15.05
CA ASN A 65 9.78 1.46 -14.94
C ASN A 65 8.49 2.13 -14.48
N LEU A 66 8.43 2.62 -13.25
CA LEU A 66 7.27 3.34 -12.74
C LEU A 66 7.33 4.79 -13.18
N GLU A 67 6.17 5.41 -13.34
CA GLU A 67 6.08 6.82 -13.70
C GLU A 67 6.85 7.69 -12.66
N PRO A 68 7.85 8.49 -13.10
CA PRO A 68 8.71 9.22 -12.18
C PRO A 68 7.97 10.22 -11.28
N GLU A 69 6.91 10.86 -11.77
CA GLU A 69 6.13 11.83 -10.99
C GLU A 69 5.31 11.13 -9.90
N LEU A 70 4.75 9.96 -10.17
CA LEU A 70 4.13 9.09 -9.19
C LEU A 70 5.13 8.66 -8.11
N MET A 71 6.35 8.29 -8.49
CA MET A 71 7.42 7.95 -7.53
C MET A 71 7.87 9.16 -6.72
N ARG A 72 7.87 10.36 -7.31
CA ARG A 72 8.12 11.62 -6.60
C ARG A 72 7.08 11.85 -5.50
N ARG A 73 5.80 11.80 -5.87
CA ARG A 73 4.67 11.99 -4.94
C ARG A 73 4.64 10.92 -3.85
N LEU A 74 4.94 9.66 -4.19
CA LEU A 74 5.09 8.57 -3.21
C LEU A 74 6.21 8.85 -2.21
N CYS A 75 7.39 9.25 -2.70
CA CYS A 75 8.53 9.59 -1.85
C CYS A 75 8.17 10.72 -0.87
N GLU A 76 7.51 11.77 -1.38
CA GLU A 76 7.06 12.91 -0.58
C GLU A 76 6.01 12.53 0.45
N GLY A 77 4.98 11.78 0.05
CA GLY A 77 3.95 11.29 0.97
C GLY A 77 4.54 10.41 2.09
N LEU A 78 5.49 9.52 1.78
CA LEU A 78 6.17 8.73 2.81
C LEU A 78 7.01 9.64 3.73
N MET A 79 7.78 10.57 3.17
CA MET A 79 8.60 11.52 3.94
C MET A 79 7.79 12.40 4.89
N LEU A 80 6.55 12.76 4.54
CA LEU A 80 5.65 13.50 5.43
C LEU A 80 5.24 12.67 6.65
N ASN A 81 5.10 11.34 6.49
CA ASN A 81 4.53 10.47 7.52
C ASN A 81 5.56 9.68 8.36
N MET A 82 6.82 9.55 7.91
CA MET A 82 7.88 8.81 8.63
C MET A 82 8.32 9.41 9.98
N GLY A 83 8.05 10.72 10.17
CA GLY A 83 8.55 11.50 11.29
C GLY A 83 7.56 11.70 12.44
N HIS A 84 6.36 11.10 12.40
CA HIS A 84 5.40 11.28 13.48
C HIS A 84 5.88 10.60 14.77
N THR A 85 5.63 11.29 15.89
CA THR A 85 6.11 10.88 17.21
C THR A 85 5.04 11.10 18.25
N GLU A 86 5.01 10.24 19.25
CA GLU A 86 4.10 10.30 20.38
C GLU A 86 4.86 10.19 21.71
N GLY A 87 4.16 10.44 22.82
CA GLY A 87 4.73 10.38 24.16
C GLY A 87 5.29 11.72 24.66
N VAL A 88 5.79 11.70 25.90
CA VAL A 88 6.22 12.89 26.63
C VAL A 88 7.74 12.96 26.66
N LEU A 89 8.33 14.07 26.20
CA LEU A 89 9.77 14.45 26.23
C LEU A 89 10.79 13.29 26.30
N LEU A 90 11.01 12.71 27.49
CA LEU A 90 11.98 11.64 27.77
C LEU A 90 11.54 10.23 27.33
N ARG A 91 10.27 10.04 26.96
CA ARG A 91 9.68 8.80 26.45
C ARG A 91 9.07 9.00 25.07
N LYS A 92 9.57 9.99 24.34
CA LYS A 92 9.12 10.29 22.98
C LYS A 92 9.61 9.19 22.04
N ARG A 93 8.70 8.62 21.26
CA ARG A 93 8.94 7.53 20.30
C ARG A 93 8.19 7.79 19.00
N THR A 94 8.51 7.05 17.95
CA THR A 94 7.74 7.07 16.69
C THR A 94 6.38 6.40 16.87
N THR A 95 5.39 6.83 16.08
CA THR A 95 4.09 6.14 16.02
C THR A 95 4.19 4.87 15.17
N GLU A 96 3.22 3.96 15.29
CA GLU A 96 3.19 2.73 14.47
C GLU A 96 3.14 3.05 12.98
N GLU A 97 2.33 4.02 12.58
CA GLU A 97 2.18 4.46 11.19
C GLU A 97 3.48 5.08 10.66
N ALA A 98 4.20 5.83 11.50
CA ALA A 98 5.49 6.38 11.13
C ALA A 98 6.52 5.28 10.86
N ASP A 99 6.52 4.21 11.65
CA ASP A 99 7.38 3.06 11.43
C ASP A 99 6.99 2.27 10.19
N MET A 100 5.69 2.12 9.91
CA MET A 100 5.21 1.50 8.67
C MET A 100 5.66 2.28 7.43
N ALA A 101 5.50 3.61 7.43
CA ALA A 101 5.98 4.48 6.37
C ALA A 101 7.50 4.40 6.21
N PHE A 102 8.24 4.32 7.33
CA PHE A 102 9.69 4.21 7.33
C PHE A 102 10.17 2.89 6.71
N SER A 103 9.56 1.77 7.09
CA SER A 103 9.87 0.48 6.47
C SER A 103 9.47 0.43 4.99
N LEU A 104 8.33 1.02 4.59
CA LEU A 104 7.94 1.13 3.17
C LEU A 104 8.98 1.92 2.36
N PHE A 105 9.43 3.06 2.89
CA PHE A 105 10.47 3.86 2.27
C PHE A 105 11.75 3.05 2.02
N GLY A 106 12.18 2.26 3.02
CA GLY A 106 13.32 1.35 2.87
C GLY A 106 13.11 0.30 1.79
N GLU A 107 11.93 -0.30 1.71
CA GLU A 107 11.62 -1.34 0.71
C GLU A 107 11.54 -0.79 -0.71
N PHE A 108 10.99 0.42 -0.90
CA PHE A 108 11.07 1.12 -2.19
C PHE A 108 12.51 1.51 -2.55
N LEU A 109 13.37 1.69 -1.55
CA LEU A 109 14.77 1.97 -1.73
C LEU A 109 15.61 0.73 -2.03
N GLU A 110 15.22 -0.49 -1.64
CA GLU A 110 16.14 -1.64 -1.56
C GLU A 110 16.63 -2.21 -2.91
N GLU A 111 16.13 -1.81 -4.09
CA GLU A 111 16.43 -2.44 -5.40
C GLU A 111 16.16 -3.95 -5.42
N VAL A 112 15.09 -4.41 -6.07
CA VAL A 112 14.86 -5.87 -6.20
C VAL A 112 15.74 -6.43 -7.33
N LEU A 113 16.94 -6.85 -6.99
CA LEU A 113 17.79 -7.66 -7.87
C LEU A 113 17.15 -9.05 -8.07
N PHE A 114 16.52 -9.29 -9.22
CA PHE A 114 16.12 -10.63 -9.63
C PHE A 114 17.18 -11.26 -10.53
N VAL A 115 18.01 -12.15 -9.97
CA VAL A 115 18.85 -13.06 -10.76
C VAL A 115 17.99 -14.23 -11.23
N GLY A 116 17.32 -14.06 -12.38
CA GLY A 116 16.59 -15.13 -13.04
C GLY A 116 17.53 -16.01 -13.86
N SER A 117 17.95 -17.16 -13.34
CA SER A 117 18.62 -18.18 -14.17
C SER A 117 17.61 -18.79 -15.14
N SER A 118 17.68 -18.45 -16.44
CA SER A 118 16.95 -19.18 -17.48
C SER A 118 17.88 -20.20 -18.13
N ILE A 119 17.64 -21.49 -17.86
CA ILE A 119 18.28 -22.59 -18.60
C ILE A 119 17.52 -22.71 -19.92
N VAL A 120 18.13 -22.27 -21.03
CA VAL A 120 17.58 -22.51 -22.37
C VAL A 120 18.10 -23.87 -22.84
N PRO A 121 17.27 -24.92 -22.97
CA PRO A 121 17.72 -26.15 -23.59
C PRO A 121 17.92 -25.89 -25.08
N ARG A 122 19.18 -25.82 -25.53
CA ARG A 122 19.52 -26.09 -26.93
C ARG A 122 19.87 -27.57 -27.04
N HIS A 123 19.33 -28.22 -28.06
CA HIS A 123 19.97 -29.42 -28.57
C HIS A 123 21.43 -29.08 -28.91
N ILE A 124 22.34 -29.90 -28.41
CA ILE A 124 23.81 -29.91 -28.59
C ILE A 124 24.59 -29.29 -27.41
N THR A 125 25.23 -30.22 -26.69
CA THR A 125 26.43 -30.20 -25.84
C THR A 125 26.90 -28.83 -25.32
N TYR A 126 26.84 -28.68 -23.98
CA TYR A 126 27.23 -27.55 -23.11
C TYR A 126 26.15 -26.47 -22.89
N PRO A 127 25.65 -26.31 -21.63
CA PRO A 127 24.74 -25.21 -21.30
C PRO A 127 25.51 -23.88 -21.30
N LEU A 128 25.04 -22.91 -22.07
CA LEU A 128 25.47 -21.52 -21.95
C LEU A 128 24.67 -20.87 -20.82
N ILE A 129 25.32 -20.60 -19.69
CA ILE A 129 24.72 -19.79 -18.61
C ILE A 129 24.83 -18.33 -19.04
N ILE A 130 23.75 -17.76 -19.57
CA ILE A 130 23.65 -16.32 -19.77
C ILE A 130 23.06 -15.72 -18.48
N THR A 131 23.92 -15.27 -17.57
CA THR A 131 23.53 -14.39 -16.47
C THR A 131 23.30 -12.99 -17.02
N THR A 132 22.06 -12.67 -17.39
CA THR A 132 21.65 -11.27 -17.59
C THR A 132 21.01 -10.79 -16.29
N PRO A 133 21.61 -9.81 -15.59
CA PRO A 133 20.95 -9.18 -14.46
C PRO A 133 19.80 -8.32 -15.01
N ASN A 134 18.56 -8.77 -14.82
CA ASN A 134 17.41 -7.89 -14.97
C ASN A 134 17.32 -7.06 -13.68
N ILE A 135 17.99 -5.91 -13.69
CA ILE A 135 17.83 -4.86 -12.68
C ILE A 135 16.58 -4.08 -13.09
N LEU A 136 15.41 -4.44 -12.56
CA LEU A 136 14.16 -3.78 -12.95
C LEU A 136 13.23 -3.81 -11.76
N THR A 137 13.39 -2.85 -10.86
CA THR A 137 12.36 -2.31 -9.95
C THR A 137 12.94 -1.13 -9.17
N VAL A 138 12.29 0.03 -9.33
CA VAL A 138 12.39 1.25 -8.51
C VAL A 138 13.66 2.13 -8.61
N GLU A 139 14.33 2.14 -9.76
CA GLU A 139 15.40 3.11 -10.03
C GLU A 139 14.87 4.56 -9.93
N GLU A 140 13.62 4.80 -10.31
CA GLU A 140 13.01 6.12 -10.25
C GLU A 140 12.90 6.63 -8.82
N PHE A 141 12.52 5.78 -7.85
CA PHE A 141 12.43 6.20 -6.45
C PHE A 141 13.81 6.53 -5.87
N ARG A 142 14.84 5.72 -6.16
CA ARG A 142 16.22 6.04 -5.78
C ARG A 142 16.69 7.36 -6.41
N THR A 143 16.35 7.57 -7.68
CA THR A 143 16.65 8.81 -8.39
C THR A 143 16.00 9.99 -7.67
N ILE A 144 14.72 9.89 -7.28
CA ILE A 144 14.06 10.94 -6.50
C ILE A 144 14.74 11.16 -5.15
N VAL A 145 15.01 10.09 -4.38
CA VAL A 145 15.68 10.19 -3.08
C VAL A 145 17.05 10.86 -3.22
N SER A 146 17.80 10.56 -4.28
CA SER A 146 19.11 11.16 -4.55
C SER A 146 19.09 12.68 -4.77
N THR A 147 17.92 13.24 -5.10
CA THR A 147 17.73 14.68 -5.31
C THR A 147 17.26 15.43 -4.05
N LYS A 148 16.96 14.71 -2.96
CA LYS A 148 16.47 15.32 -1.72
C LYS A 148 17.60 15.98 -0.93
N GLN A 149 17.29 17.08 -0.27
CA GLN A 149 18.26 17.71 0.62
C GLN A 149 18.46 16.85 1.87
N ILE A 150 19.70 16.80 2.36
CA ILE A 150 20.07 16.09 3.58
C ILE A 150 19.23 16.56 4.78
N SER A 151 18.94 17.86 4.88
CA SER A 151 18.09 18.42 5.94
C SER A 151 16.70 17.81 5.95
N ASP A 152 16.12 17.60 4.77
CA ASP A 152 14.76 17.10 4.59
C ASP A 152 14.73 15.61 4.93
N LEU A 153 15.72 14.85 4.44
CA LEU A 153 15.90 13.44 4.79
C LEU A 153 16.06 13.27 6.31
N ARG A 154 16.94 14.04 6.95
CA ARG A 154 17.13 13.99 8.41
C ARG A 154 15.83 14.32 9.16
N HIS A 155 15.10 15.34 8.71
CA HIS A 155 13.85 15.76 9.34
C HIS A 155 12.76 14.68 9.26
N SER A 156 12.64 14.01 8.11
CA SER A 156 11.64 12.97 7.87
C SER A 156 12.02 11.63 8.49
N LEU A 157 13.28 11.19 8.38
CA LEU A 157 13.71 9.85 8.81
C LEU A 157 13.73 9.69 10.33
N LYS A 158 14.07 10.75 11.08
CA LYS A 158 14.18 10.75 12.56
C LYS A 158 14.79 9.47 13.16
N ILE A 159 15.88 9.00 12.56
CA ILE A 159 16.50 7.70 12.86
C ILE A 159 16.82 7.52 14.35
N HIS A 160 17.17 8.60 15.06
CA HIS A 160 17.47 8.54 16.49
C HIS A 160 16.35 7.89 17.32
N TYR A 161 15.06 8.09 17.00
CA TYR A 161 13.96 7.45 17.75
C TYR A 161 13.86 5.93 17.51
N ARG A 162 14.48 5.42 16.45
CA ARG A 162 14.46 4.01 16.04
C ARG A 162 15.70 3.24 16.51
N CYS A 163 16.67 3.96 17.11
CA CYS A 163 17.93 3.41 17.60
C CYS A 163 18.07 3.46 19.13
N GLN A 164 17.13 4.11 19.83
CA GLN A 164 17.15 4.23 21.28
C GLN A 164 17.19 2.86 21.98
N PRO A 165 17.67 2.80 23.24
CA PRO A 165 17.66 1.56 24.02
C PRO A 165 16.27 0.92 24.09
N SER A 166 15.21 1.73 24.17
CA SER A 166 13.81 1.31 24.20
C SER A 166 13.21 0.92 22.84
N SER A 167 13.91 1.16 21.74
CA SER A 167 13.41 0.80 20.40
C SER A 167 13.36 -0.72 20.22
N THR A 168 12.34 -1.18 19.49
CA THR A 168 12.12 -2.59 19.19
C THR A 168 13.21 -3.13 18.27
N LEU A 169 13.31 -4.46 18.18
CA LEU A 169 14.26 -5.10 17.27
C LEU A 169 13.98 -4.72 15.80
N SER A 170 12.71 -4.70 15.39
CA SER A 170 12.31 -4.34 14.03
C SER A 170 12.67 -2.88 13.68
N GLN A 171 12.49 -1.95 14.62
CA GLN A 171 12.90 -0.55 14.45
C GLN A 171 14.42 -0.44 14.25
N LYS A 172 15.20 -1.15 15.09
CA LYS A 172 16.67 -1.16 15.00
C LYS A 172 17.16 -1.77 13.68
N GLN A 173 16.56 -2.89 13.26
CA GLN A 173 16.88 -3.53 11.98
C GLN A 173 16.58 -2.59 10.80
N SER A 174 15.38 -2.00 10.76
CA SER A 174 14.98 -1.06 9.72
C SER A 174 15.91 0.16 9.66
N ALA A 175 16.30 0.69 10.82
CA ALA A 175 17.22 1.84 10.91
C ALA A 175 18.62 1.51 10.36
N VAL A 176 19.15 0.33 10.68
CA VAL A 176 20.43 -0.14 10.10
C VAL A 176 20.30 -0.30 8.59
N SER A 177 19.26 -1.00 8.12
CA SER A 177 19.06 -1.24 6.69
C SER A 177 18.98 0.05 5.88
N ILE A 178 18.15 1.01 6.32
CA ILE A 178 18.00 2.27 5.60
C ILE A 178 19.27 3.11 5.64
N ILE A 179 19.99 3.17 6.78
CA ILE A 179 21.29 3.85 6.82
C ILE A 179 22.30 3.16 5.89
N HIS A 180 22.36 1.83 5.90
CA HIS A 180 23.27 1.09 5.03
C HIS A 180 22.96 1.38 3.57
N LEU A 181 21.69 1.26 3.16
CA LEU A 181 21.24 1.55 1.80
C LEU A 181 21.57 2.98 1.39
N LEU A 182 21.25 3.99 2.21
CA LEU A 182 21.50 5.39 1.87
C LEU A 182 23.00 5.69 1.72
N THR A 183 23.81 5.23 2.67
CA THR A 183 25.26 5.52 2.70
C THR A 183 26.05 4.77 1.64
N THR A 184 25.57 3.60 1.20
CA THR A 184 26.21 2.80 0.14
C THR A 184 25.71 3.15 -1.26
N SER A 185 24.45 3.56 -1.40
CA SER A 185 23.85 3.87 -2.70
C SER A 185 24.09 5.31 -3.14
N PHE A 186 24.30 6.24 -2.20
CA PHE A 186 24.43 7.66 -2.51
C PHE A 186 25.72 8.25 -1.94
N ALA A 187 26.66 8.61 -2.83
CA ALA A 187 27.96 9.15 -2.43
C ALA A 187 27.85 10.43 -1.58
N HIS A 188 26.84 11.27 -1.82
CA HIS A 188 26.61 12.49 -1.04
C HIS A 188 26.00 12.23 0.35
N LEU A 189 25.59 10.99 0.64
CA LEU A 189 25.09 10.54 1.94
C LEU A 189 26.07 9.53 2.59
N ALA A 190 27.31 9.44 2.12
CA ALA A 190 28.27 8.44 2.58
C ALA A 190 28.55 8.52 4.08
N ASP A 191 28.46 9.71 4.68
CA ASP A 191 28.52 9.88 6.13
C ASP A 191 27.11 9.86 6.74
N TRP A 192 26.79 8.79 7.47
CA TRP A 192 25.51 8.66 8.16
C TRP A 192 25.30 9.77 9.22
N ARG A 193 26.38 10.40 9.69
CA ARG A 193 26.31 11.49 10.68
C ARG A 193 25.56 12.71 10.13
N ASP A 194 25.48 12.89 8.83
CA ASP A 194 24.69 13.97 8.23
C ASP A 194 23.17 13.73 8.36
N LEU A 195 22.77 12.46 8.44
CA LEU A 195 21.38 12.00 8.54
C LEU A 195 20.84 11.97 9.98
N VAL A 196 21.70 12.17 10.99
CA VAL A 196 21.34 12.17 12.41
C VAL A 196 21.94 13.40 13.08
N LYS A 197 21.14 14.16 13.81
CA LYS A 197 21.63 15.36 14.52
C LYS A 197 22.78 14.99 15.45
N GLU A 198 23.84 15.82 15.48
CA GLU A 198 25.07 15.57 16.25
C GLU A 198 24.80 15.15 17.71
N SER A 199 23.87 15.83 18.40
CA SER A 199 23.50 15.53 19.78
C SER A 199 22.74 14.20 19.98
N GLU A 200 22.42 13.48 18.90
CA GLU A 200 21.57 12.28 18.88
C GLU A 200 22.27 11.09 18.21
N GLN A 201 23.58 11.20 17.94
CA GLN A 201 24.36 10.20 17.20
C GLN A 201 24.78 8.98 18.05
N ASP A 202 24.89 9.14 19.38
CA ASP A 202 25.40 8.11 20.29
C ASP A 202 24.70 6.75 20.15
N ASP A 203 23.36 6.75 20.10
CA ASP A 203 22.58 5.51 20.03
C ASP A 203 22.72 4.84 18.66
N MET A 204 22.87 5.61 17.59
CA MET A 204 23.14 5.08 16.26
C MET A 204 24.55 4.48 16.19
N GLU A 205 25.55 5.14 16.77
CA GLU A 205 26.92 4.62 16.81
C GLU A 205 27.00 3.30 17.58
N ARG A 206 26.33 3.21 18.74
CA ARG A 206 26.17 1.96 19.49
C ARG A 206 25.45 0.89 18.68
N LEU A 207 24.39 1.24 17.96
CA LEU A 207 23.64 0.30 17.14
C LEU A 207 24.49 -0.24 15.98
N LEU A 208 25.24 0.60 15.28
CA LEU A 208 26.15 0.21 14.19
C LEU A 208 27.29 -0.71 14.68
N ALA A 209 27.73 -0.55 15.93
CA ALA A 209 28.72 -1.44 16.56
C ALA A 209 28.13 -2.79 17.05
N SER A 210 26.82 -2.92 17.10
CA SER A 210 26.12 -4.07 17.69
C SER A 210 26.10 -5.32 16.78
N PRO A 211 25.82 -6.52 17.33
CA PRO A 211 25.59 -7.72 16.53
C PRO A 211 24.42 -7.56 15.53
N ILE A 212 23.38 -6.81 15.90
CA ILE A 212 22.21 -6.55 15.04
C ILE A 212 22.65 -5.95 13.71
N ALA A 213 23.54 -4.95 13.75
CA ALA A 213 24.02 -4.30 12.53
C ALA A 213 24.82 -5.25 11.65
N LYS A 214 25.67 -6.09 12.25
CA LYS A 214 26.45 -7.10 11.52
C LYS A 214 25.54 -8.12 10.84
N GLU A 215 24.50 -8.58 11.55
CA GLU A 215 23.52 -9.53 11.01
C GLU A 215 22.78 -8.93 9.81
N VAL A 216 22.20 -7.73 9.97
CA VAL A 216 21.47 -7.03 8.89
C VAL A 216 22.34 -6.81 7.67
N ILE A 217 23.53 -6.21 7.84
CA ILE A 217 24.45 -5.92 6.72
C ILE A 217 24.92 -7.21 6.04
N SER A 218 25.10 -8.30 6.80
CA SER A 218 25.45 -9.61 6.23
C SER A 218 24.29 -10.29 5.50
N ALA A 219 23.06 -10.10 5.97
CA ALA A 219 21.83 -10.59 5.34
C ALA A 219 21.57 -9.89 4.00
N GLU A 220 21.77 -8.57 3.96
CA GLU A 220 21.69 -7.75 2.74
C GLU A 220 22.74 -8.21 1.72
N LYS A 221 23.98 -8.45 2.15
CA LYS A 221 25.04 -9.00 1.29
C LYS A 221 24.79 -10.42 0.79
N SER A 222 23.97 -11.20 1.50
CA SER A 222 23.64 -12.59 1.14
C SER A 222 22.30 -12.74 0.41
N GLY A 223 21.63 -11.62 0.06
CA GLY A 223 20.39 -11.63 -0.72
C GLY A 223 19.17 -12.16 0.04
N ARG A 224 19.17 -12.12 1.37
CA ARG A 224 18.01 -12.52 2.18
C ARG A 224 17.10 -11.33 2.48
N VAL A 225 16.10 -11.22 1.61
CA VAL A 225 14.79 -10.60 1.82
C VAL A 225 14.33 -10.77 3.28
N MET A 226 14.11 -9.65 3.96
CA MET A 226 13.45 -9.54 5.26
C MET A 226 12.19 -10.43 5.29
N GLN A 227 12.09 -11.32 6.28
CA GLN A 227 10.91 -12.18 6.43
C GLN A 227 9.69 -11.34 6.86
N PRO A 228 8.51 -11.51 6.24
CA PRO A 228 7.30 -10.79 6.64
C PRO A 228 6.87 -11.20 8.05
N SER A 229 6.54 -10.19 8.84
CA SER A 229 5.82 -10.34 10.10
C SER A 229 4.39 -10.79 9.77
N ALA A 230 4.00 -11.98 10.22
CA ALA A 230 2.72 -12.65 9.99
C ALA A 230 2.35 -12.89 8.49
N PRO A 231 1.67 -14.00 8.16
CA PRO A 231 1.20 -14.20 6.80
C PRO A 231 0.09 -13.18 6.48
N LEU A 232 0.43 -12.18 5.68
CA LEU A 232 -0.52 -11.21 5.12
C LEU A 232 -1.48 -11.96 4.18
N LEU A 233 -2.75 -11.98 4.55
CA LEU A 233 -3.82 -12.52 3.72
C LEU A 233 -4.16 -11.52 2.59
N PRO A 234 -4.40 -12.00 1.35
CA PRO A 234 -4.60 -11.14 0.19
C PRO A 234 -5.94 -10.36 0.23
N PRO A 235 -5.99 -9.06 -0.09
CA PRO A 235 -7.19 -8.23 0.03
C PRO A 235 -8.34 -8.71 -0.86
N PRO A 236 -9.58 -8.30 -0.57
CA PRO A 236 -10.72 -8.57 -1.46
C PRO A 236 -10.58 -7.73 -2.75
N ALA A 237 -9.96 -8.30 -3.77
CA ALA A 237 -9.67 -7.65 -5.04
C ALA A 237 -9.91 -8.61 -6.22
N LEU A 238 -9.87 -8.05 -7.44
CA LEU A 238 -9.92 -8.83 -8.67
C LEU A 238 -8.53 -9.38 -9.02
N TYR A 239 -8.46 -10.68 -9.34
CA TYR A 239 -7.20 -11.41 -9.57
C TYR A 239 -7.06 -12.05 -10.96
N PHE A 240 -7.88 -11.64 -11.92
CA PHE A 240 -7.94 -12.23 -13.26
C PHE A 240 -6.67 -12.01 -14.10
N ASP A 241 -5.79 -11.10 -13.68
CA ASP A 241 -4.51 -10.76 -14.32
C ASP A 241 -3.31 -11.51 -13.70
N ARG A 242 -3.55 -12.48 -12.80
CA ARG A 242 -2.51 -13.26 -12.11
C ARG A 242 -2.37 -14.66 -12.70
N SER A 243 -1.13 -15.14 -12.78
CA SER A 243 -0.86 -16.53 -13.16
C SER A 243 -1.20 -17.50 -12.03
N VAL A 244 -1.58 -18.74 -12.36
CA VAL A 244 -1.90 -19.79 -11.37
C VAL A 244 -0.78 -19.98 -10.32
N PRO A 245 0.52 -20.04 -10.69
CA PRO A 245 1.59 -20.15 -9.69
C PRO A 245 1.68 -18.95 -8.74
N LYS A 246 1.27 -17.75 -9.21
CA LYS A 246 1.23 -16.54 -8.39
C LYS A 246 0.05 -16.56 -7.42
N LEU A 247 -1.12 -17.03 -7.86
CA LEU A 247 -2.29 -17.23 -6.99
C LEU A 247 -1.99 -18.22 -5.85
N MET A 248 -1.31 -19.33 -6.14
CA MET A 248 -0.95 -20.31 -5.11
C MET A 248 0.01 -19.75 -4.07
N LYS A 249 0.83 -18.77 -4.42
CA LYS A 249 1.68 -18.05 -3.46
C LYS A 249 0.92 -17.02 -2.64
N MET A 250 -0.10 -16.39 -3.22
CA MET A 250 -0.94 -15.39 -2.54
C MET A 250 -1.92 -16.02 -1.55
N PHE A 251 -2.36 -17.25 -1.83
CA PHE A 251 -3.23 -18.04 -0.96
C PHE A 251 -2.50 -19.31 -0.49
N PRO A 252 -1.44 -19.18 0.32
CA PRO A 252 -0.58 -20.31 0.70
C PRO A 252 -1.32 -21.38 1.52
N SER A 253 -2.44 -21.01 2.14
CA SER A 253 -3.33 -21.92 2.86
C SER A 253 -4.17 -22.80 1.94
N SER A 254 -4.23 -22.52 0.64
CA SER A 254 -5.06 -23.24 -0.32
C SER A 254 -4.21 -24.16 -1.20
N ASP A 255 -4.56 -25.45 -1.21
CA ASP A 255 -3.93 -26.45 -2.06
C ASP A 255 -4.75 -26.69 -3.34
N PRO A 256 -4.12 -26.81 -4.53
CA PRO A 256 -4.84 -27.06 -5.78
C PRO A 256 -5.66 -28.36 -5.80
N GLU A 257 -5.22 -29.40 -5.11
CA GLU A 257 -5.84 -30.72 -5.11
C GLU A 257 -6.70 -30.96 -3.88
N ARG A 258 -6.28 -30.43 -2.72
CA ARG A 258 -6.90 -30.68 -1.41
C ARG A 258 -7.76 -29.52 -0.93
N GLY A 259 -7.69 -28.36 -1.58
CA GLY A 259 -8.43 -27.16 -1.21
C GLY A 259 -7.91 -26.50 0.07
N LEU A 260 -8.78 -25.74 0.73
CA LEU A 260 -8.49 -25.02 1.96
C LEU A 260 -8.71 -25.93 3.18
N PRO A 261 -7.76 -26.03 4.14
CA PRO A 261 -7.94 -26.83 5.34
C PRO A 261 -8.92 -26.14 6.31
N SER A 262 -9.74 -26.94 7.00
CA SER A 262 -10.79 -26.43 7.90
C SER A 262 -10.26 -25.56 9.05
N GLU A 263 -9.01 -25.76 9.45
CA GLU A 263 -8.33 -24.98 10.49
C GLU A 263 -8.02 -23.53 10.08
N ALA A 264 -7.90 -23.25 8.78
CA ALA A 264 -7.68 -21.91 8.26
C ALA A 264 -8.98 -21.09 8.15
N VAL A 265 -10.14 -21.75 8.16
CA VAL A 265 -11.45 -21.12 7.94
C VAL A 265 -11.79 -20.05 8.98
N PRO A 266 -11.58 -20.24 10.30
CA PRO A 266 -11.89 -19.22 11.30
C PRO A 266 -11.16 -17.89 11.06
N ALA A 267 -9.86 -17.95 10.78
CA ALA A 267 -9.04 -16.77 10.51
C ALA A 267 -9.45 -16.03 9.22
N LEU A 268 -9.89 -16.78 8.20
CA LEU A 268 -10.38 -16.19 6.95
C LEU A 268 -11.76 -15.56 7.12
N LEU A 269 -12.65 -16.19 7.90
CA LEU A 269 -13.97 -15.64 8.21
C LEU A 269 -13.89 -14.36 9.04
N GLU A 270 -12.96 -14.31 10.00
CA GLU A 270 -12.68 -13.10 10.78
C GLU A 270 -12.24 -11.93 9.87
N ARG A 271 -11.48 -12.22 8.81
CA ARG A 271 -10.93 -11.19 7.91
C ARG A 271 -11.88 -10.76 6.78
N TYR A 272 -12.53 -11.70 6.10
CA TYR A 272 -13.33 -11.40 4.89
C TYR A 272 -14.83 -11.38 5.14
N GLY A 273 -15.29 -11.89 6.28
CA GLY A 273 -16.71 -12.08 6.55
C GLY A 273 -17.34 -13.21 5.73
N LEU A 274 -18.66 -13.31 5.82
CA LEU A 274 -19.43 -14.33 5.13
C LEU A 274 -19.56 -13.98 3.64
N ASN A 275 -19.50 -15.00 2.79
CA ASN A 275 -19.83 -14.87 1.36
C ASN A 275 -21.35 -14.76 1.17
N LYS A 276 -21.94 -13.69 1.69
CA LYS A 276 -23.35 -13.36 1.59
C LYS A 276 -23.48 -11.88 1.28
N LEU A 277 -24.31 -11.55 0.30
CA LEU A 277 -24.69 -10.17 0.07
C LEU A 277 -25.40 -9.61 1.33
N PRO A 278 -25.21 -8.31 1.65
CA PRO A 278 -25.98 -7.68 2.71
C PRO A 278 -27.46 -7.82 2.38
N ASP A 279 -28.26 -8.22 3.39
CA ASP A 279 -29.70 -8.30 3.20
C ASP A 279 -30.23 -6.90 2.87
N PRO A 280 -31.14 -6.75 1.89
CA PRO A 280 -31.73 -5.47 1.58
C PRO A 280 -32.45 -4.92 2.82
N PRO A 281 -32.51 -3.59 3.00
CA PRO A 281 -33.25 -3.01 4.10
C PRO A 281 -34.71 -3.49 4.03
N LYS A 282 -35.22 -4.04 5.13
CA LYS A 282 -36.59 -4.55 5.17
C LYS A 282 -37.56 -3.39 4.91
N PRO A 283 -38.49 -3.51 3.94
CA PRO A 283 -39.52 -2.51 3.78
C PRO A 283 -40.35 -2.49 5.07
N SER A 284 -40.45 -1.33 5.71
CA SER A 284 -41.38 -1.15 6.82
C SER A 284 -42.76 -0.91 6.23
N VAL A 285 -43.70 -1.82 6.48
CA VAL A 285 -45.10 -1.73 6.00
C VAL A 285 -45.72 -0.39 6.41
N TRP A 286 -45.45 0.05 7.64
CA TRP A 286 -45.89 1.35 8.16
C TRP A 286 -45.27 2.52 7.41
N ARG A 287 -43.98 2.42 7.08
CA ARG A 287 -43.28 3.44 6.28
C ARG A 287 -43.84 3.48 4.86
N MET A 288 -44.17 2.33 4.27
CA MET A 288 -44.75 2.24 2.94
C MET A 288 -46.14 2.88 2.88
N LEU A 289 -47.01 2.58 3.85
CA LEU A 289 -48.34 3.20 3.95
C LEU A 289 -48.26 4.71 4.19
N TRP A 290 -47.37 5.15 5.08
CA TRP A 290 -47.16 6.58 5.33
C TRP A 290 -46.71 7.31 4.08
N THR A 291 -45.75 6.73 3.34
CA THR A 291 -45.23 7.32 2.11
C THR A 291 -46.33 7.49 1.06
N GLN A 292 -47.27 6.53 0.95
CA GLN A 292 -48.42 6.60 0.04
C GLN A 292 -49.45 7.66 0.46
N LEU A 293 -49.73 7.80 1.76
CA LEU A 293 -50.68 8.81 2.27
C LEU A 293 -50.12 10.24 2.21
N THR A 294 -48.79 10.39 2.26
CA THR A 294 -48.12 11.69 2.14
C THR A 294 -47.81 12.11 0.70
N ASP A 295 -48.14 11.29 -0.29
CA ASP A 295 -48.00 11.68 -1.70
C ASP A 295 -48.91 12.87 -2.02
N PHE A 296 -48.36 13.89 -2.68
CA PHE A 296 -49.07 15.14 -2.97
C PHE A 296 -50.38 14.93 -3.73
N MET A 297 -50.43 13.96 -4.66
CA MET A 297 -51.66 13.65 -5.40
C MET A 297 -52.72 13.03 -4.48
N VAL A 298 -52.31 12.15 -3.56
CA VAL A 298 -53.21 11.50 -2.61
C VAL A 298 -53.75 12.50 -1.59
N LEU A 299 -52.92 13.43 -1.12
CA LEU A 299 -53.36 14.50 -0.22
C LEU A 299 -54.45 15.39 -0.85
N ILE A 300 -54.31 15.73 -2.13
CA ILE A 300 -55.34 16.50 -2.86
C ILE A 300 -56.65 15.70 -2.96
N LEU A 301 -56.58 14.41 -3.29
CA LEU A 301 -57.75 13.53 -3.37
C LEU A 301 -58.43 13.34 -2.01
N LEU A 302 -57.64 13.22 -0.93
CA LEU A 302 -58.16 13.14 0.42
C LEU A 302 -58.91 14.43 0.78
N ALA A 303 -58.33 15.60 0.51
CA ALA A 303 -58.98 16.88 0.72
C ALA A 303 -60.30 17.00 -0.08
N ALA A 304 -60.29 16.64 -1.36
CA ALA A 304 -61.49 16.65 -2.20
C ALA A 304 -62.59 15.70 -1.69
N SER A 305 -62.21 14.50 -1.22
CA SER A 305 -63.14 13.51 -0.67
C SER A 305 -63.78 13.98 0.64
N ILE A 306 -63.03 14.69 1.51
CA ILE A 306 -63.54 15.26 2.75
C ILE A 306 -64.57 16.35 2.46
N VAL A 307 -64.26 17.27 1.54
CA VAL A 307 -65.21 18.32 1.10
C VAL A 307 -66.49 17.70 0.55
N THR A 308 -66.36 16.74 -0.38
CA THR A 308 -67.51 16.06 -0.99
C THR A 308 -68.35 15.30 0.04
N GLY A 309 -67.71 14.64 1.00
CA GLY A 309 -68.40 13.91 2.07
C GLY A 309 -69.12 14.83 3.05
N ALA A 310 -68.53 15.98 3.38
CA ALA A 310 -69.15 16.97 4.24
C ALA A 310 -70.39 17.62 3.61
N GLU A 311 -70.37 17.86 2.30
CA GLU A 311 -71.54 18.30 1.53
C GLU A 311 -72.68 17.27 1.54
N GLN A 312 -72.38 15.97 1.39
CA GLN A 312 -73.40 14.91 1.34
C GLN A 312 -74.04 14.60 2.70
N VAL A 313 -73.32 14.82 3.81
CA VAL A 313 -73.82 14.55 5.17
C VAL A 313 -74.57 15.74 5.77
N GLY A 314 -74.70 16.87 5.04
CA GLY A 314 -75.44 18.05 5.49
C GLY A 314 -74.77 18.78 6.66
N LEU A 315 -73.45 18.66 6.80
CA LEU A 315 -72.66 19.35 7.82
C LEU A 315 -72.17 20.74 7.35
N LEU A 316 -72.52 21.13 6.13
CA LEU A 316 -72.12 22.39 5.48
C LEU A 316 -73.32 23.16 4.90
N ASP A 317 -74.48 23.09 5.57
CA ASP A 317 -75.56 24.08 5.47
C ASP A 317 -75.57 25.00 6.71
#